data_AF-A0A2E4QKD2-F1
#
_entry.id   AF-A0A2E4QKD2-F1
#
_cell.length_a   1.000
_cell.length_b   1.000
_cell.length_c   1.000
_cell.angle_alpha   90.00
_cell.angle_beta   90.00
_cell.angle_gamma   90.00
#
_symmetry.space_group_name_H-M   'P 1'
#
loop_
_entity.id
_entity.type
_entity.pdbx_description
1 polymer ?
#
loop_
_entity_poly.entity_id
_entity_poly.type
_entity_poly.pdbx_seq_one_letter_code
_entity_poly.pdbx_strand_id
1 'polypeptide(L)' 'MKFNKTTLFGALLGLIMGLIFTVIALFQYDETLTNSRDVLFSSLFIGLPFSILIGLMVGWIWSKLFGKSIF' A
#
# COMPACT_ATOMS: atom_id res chain seq x y z
N MET A 1 -9.79 -17.15 -6.10
CA MET A 1 -10.41 -16.10 -5.26
C MET A 1 -10.89 -15.00 -6.21
N LYS A 2 -12.20 -14.76 -6.35
CA LYS A 2 -12.70 -13.70 -7.24
C LYS A 2 -12.62 -12.39 -6.47
N PHE A 3 -11.73 -11.47 -6.87
CA PHE A 3 -11.61 -10.17 -6.21
C PHE A 3 -12.90 -9.39 -6.40
N ASN A 4 -13.56 -9.02 -5.30
CA ASN A 4 -14.74 -8.15 -5.36
C ASN A 4 -14.33 -6.68 -5.42
N LYS A 5 -15.28 -5.80 -5.77
CA LYS A 5 -15.03 -4.36 -5.92
C LYS A 5 -14.40 -3.73 -4.67
N THR A 6 -14.84 -4.13 -3.48
CA THR A 6 -14.27 -3.64 -2.21
C THR A 6 -12.82 -4.06 -2.01
N THR A 7 -12.48 -5.28 -2.40
CA THR A 7 -11.11 -5.79 -2.30
C THR A 7 -10.19 -5.06 -3.28
N LEU A 8 -10.66 -4.80 -4.50
CA LEU A 8 -9.94 -3.99 -5.49
C LEU A 8 -9.79 -2.53 -5.04
N PHE A 9 -10.82 -1.95 -4.42
CA PHE A 9 -10.75 -0.61 -3.84
C PHE A 9 -9.75 -0.56 -2.67
N GLY A 10 -9.73 -1.58 -1.82
CA GLY A 10 -8.71 -1.74 -0.79
C GLY A 10 -7.30 -1.80 -1.37
N ALA A 11 -7.09 -2.54 -2.45
CA ALA A 11 -5.81 -2.59 -3.17
C ALA A 11 -5.40 -1.21 -3.71
N LEU A 12 -6.35 -0.46 -4.29
CA LEU A 12 -6.12 0.89 -4.81
C LEU A 12 -5.73 1.85 -3.68
N LEU A 13 -6.42 1.79 -2.54
CA LEU A 13 -6.05 2.56 -1.35
C LEU A 13 -4.65 2.19 -0.86
N GLY A 14 -4.32 0.89 -0.82
CA GLY A 14 -2.98 0.42 -0.49
C GLY A 14 -1.92 0.96 -1.44
N LEU A 15 -2.20 1.01 -2.74
CA LEU A 15 -1.29 1.60 -3.73
C LEU A 15 -1.07 3.11 -3.48
N ILE A 16 -2.15 3.86 -3.26
CA ILE A 16 -2.07 5.31 -2.98
C ILE A 16 -1.29 5.57 -1.69
N MET A 17 -1.58 4.82 -0.62
CA MET A 17 -0.86 4.95 0.65
C MET A 17 0.60 4.54 0.53
N GLY A 18 0.91 3.48 -0.21
CA GLY A 18 2.29 3.07 -0.49
C GLY A 18 3.10 4.16 -1.21
N LEU A 19 2.49 4.83 -2.19
CA LEU A 19 3.12 5.97 -2.87
C LEU A 19 3.32 7.17 -1.92
N ILE A 20 2.32 7.51 -1.11
CA ILE A 20 2.44 8.58 -0.10
C ILE A 20 3.58 8.27 0.88
N PHE A 21 3.67 7.04 1.39
CA PHE A 21 4.76 6.64 2.27
C PHE A 21 6.12 6.65 1.59
N THR A 22 6.19 6.31 0.30
CA THR A 22 7.43 6.42 -0.49
C THR A 22 7.89 7.88 -0.54
N VAL A 23 6.98 8.82 -0.82
CA VAL A 23 7.30 10.26 -0.84
C VAL A 23 7.76 10.73 0.54
N ILE A 24 7.06 10.36 1.61
CA ILE A 24 7.45 10.72 2.98
C ILE A 24 8.83 10.16 3.33
N ALA A 25 9.11 8.90 2.98
CA ALA A 25 10.40 8.26 3.24
C ALA A 25 11.54 9.01 2.53
N LEU A 26 11.33 9.46 1.28
CA LEU A 26 12.31 10.26 0.55
C LEU A 26 12.54 11.66 1.13
N PHE A 27 11.60 12.20 1.90
CA PHE A 27 11.80 13.48 2.61
C PHE A 27 12.41 13.32 4.00
N GLN A 28 12.34 12.13 4.59
CA GLN A 28 12.73 11.88 5.99
C GLN A 28 13.97 11.01 6.14
N TYR A 29 14.53 10.49 5.05
CA TYR A 29 15.72 9.65 5.15
C TYR A 29 16.94 10.44 5.60
N ASP A 30 17.81 9.76 6.35
CA ASP A 30 19.09 10.32 6.78
C ASP A 30 20.12 10.18 5.65
N GLU A 31 20.53 11.32 5.08
CA GLU A 31 21.48 11.39 3.97
C GLU A 31 22.91 10.97 4.37
N THR A 32 23.23 10.97 5.67
CA THR A 32 24.55 10.58 6.17
C THR A 32 24.71 9.07 6.31
N LEU A 33 23.58 8.36 6.42
CA LEU A 33 23.54 6.90 6.62
C LEU A 33 23.02 6.15 5.39
N THR A 34 22.17 6.79 4.58
CA THR A 34 21.41 6.11 3.53
C THR A 34 21.35 6.93 2.25
N ASN A 35 21.36 6.26 1.10
CA ASN A 35 21.18 6.92 -0.19
C ASN A 35 19.68 7.00 -0.54
N SER A 36 19.25 8.12 -1.14
CA SER A 36 17.89 8.31 -1.66
C SER A 36 17.48 7.21 -2.65
N ARG A 37 18.43 6.67 -3.42
CA ARG A 37 18.19 5.53 -4.31
C ARG A 37 17.78 4.29 -3.52
N ASP A 38 18.49 3.94 -2.45
CA ASP A 38 18.19 2.73 -1.68
C ASP A 38 16.84 2.85 -0.95
N VAL A 39 16.52 4.06 -0.49
CA VAL A 39 15.21 4.40 0.08
C VAL A 39 14.11 4.25 -0.98
N LEU A 40 14.32 4.75 -2.18
CA LEU A 40 13.37 4.59 -3.30
C LEU A 40 13.18 3.10 -3.66
N PHE A 41 14.27 2.34 -3.75
CA PHE A 41 14.20 0.91 -4.09
C PHE A 41 13.49 0.11 -2.99
N SER A 42 13.84 0.30 -1.73
CA SER A 42 13.18 -0.39 -0.62
C SER A 42 11.70 -0.04 -0.53
N SER A 43 11.33 1.23 -0.70
CA SER A 43 9.93 1.65 -0.67
C SER A 43 9.14 1.14 -1.88
N LEU A 44 9.67 1.17 -3.10
CA LEU A 44 8.94 0.69 -4.29
C LEU A 44 8.84 -0.84 -4.40
N PHE A 45 9.89 -1.58 -4.02
CA PHE A 45 9.93 -3.03 -4.22
C PHE A 45 9.49 -3.83 -2.99
N ILE A 46 9.49 -3.21 -1.81
CA ILE A 46 9.04 -3.86 -0.57
C ILE A 46 7.84 -3.11 -0.02
N GLY A 47 7.99 -1.81 0.29
CA GLY A 47 6.94 -1.03 0.95
C GLY A 47 5.63 -0.97 0.17
N LEU A 48 5.68 -0.70 -1.14
CA LEU A 48 4.52 -0.52 -1.99
C LEU A 48 3.77 -1.85 -2.23
N PRO A 49 4.42 -2.98 -2.59
CA PRO A 49 3.77 -4.28 -2.61
C PRO A 49 3.14 -4.67 -1.28
N PHE A 50 3.83 -4.42 -0.16
CA PHE A 50 3.27 -4.67 1.17
C PHE A 50 2.02 -3.82 1.44
N SER A 51 2.05 -2.54 1.09
CA SER A 51 0.90 -1.64 1.27
C SER A 51 -0.31 -2.09 0.44
N ILE A 52 -0.09 -2.53 -0.80
CA ILE A 52 -1.14 -3.12 -1.65
C ILE A 52 -1.70 -4.40 -1.03
N LEU A 53 -0.84 -5.29 -0.52
CA LEU A 53 -1.27 -6.54 0.13
C LEU A 53 -2.10 -6.27 1.38
N ILE A 54 -1.70 -5.29 2.20
CA ILE A 54 -2.47 -4.84 3.35
C ILE A 54 -3.82 -4.28 2.89
N GLY A 55 -3.84 -3.45 1.85
CA GLY A 55 -5.07 -2.91 1.26
C GLY A 55 -6.02 -4.00 0.75
N LEU A 56 -5.50 -5.01 0.05
CA LEU A 56 -6.24 -6.21 -0.37
C LEU A 56 -6.82 -6.96 0.83
N MET A 57 -6.00 -7.18 1.87
CA MET A 57 -6.42 -7.89 3.07
C MET A 57 -7.53 -7.13 3.80
N VAL A 58 -7.39 -5.82 3.98
CA VAL A 58 -8.39 -4.95 4.60
C VAL A 58 -9.67 -4.93 3.79
N GLY A 59 -9.60 -4.74 2.48
CA GLY A 59 -10.76 -4.74 1.59
C GLY A 59 -11.49 -6.10 1.57
N TRP A 60 -10.74 -7.19 1.66
CA TRP A 60 -11.30 -8.54 1.76
C TRP A 60 -11.99 -8.77 3.11
N ILE A 61 -11.34 -8.44 4.23
CA ILE A 61 -11.93 -8.53 5.59
C ILE A 61 -13.20 -7.69 5.65
N TRP A 62 -13.14 -6.45 5.16
CA TRP A 62 -14.28 -5.54 5.16
C TRP A 62 -15.46 -6.13 4.38
N SER A 63 -15.20 -6.67 3.19
CA SER A 63 -16.26 -7.30 2.40
C SER A 63 -16.85 -8.53 3.08
N LYS A 64 -16.05 -9.29 3.83
CA LYS A 64 -16.51 -10.49 4.55
C LYS A 64 -17.38 -10.12 5.76
N LEU A 65 -17.03 -9.04 6.47
CA LEU A 65 -17.74 -8.58 7.66
C LEU A 65 -19.03 -7.83 7.33
N PHE A 66 -19.00 -6.97 6.32
CA PHE A 66 -20.11 -6.03 6.07
C PHE A 66 -20.99 -6.42 4.89
N GLY A 67 -20.64 -7.46 4.12
CA GLY A 67 -21.46 -8.02 3.02
C GLY A 67 -21.77 -7.08 1.85
N LYS A 68 -21.53 -5.77 2.00
CA LYS A 68 -21.78 -4.72 1.03
C LYS A 68 -20.51 -4.37 0.29
N SER A 69 -20.61 -4.36 -1.04
CA SER A 69 -19.68 -3.54 -1.82
C SER A 69 -19.86 -2.09 -1.38
N ILE A 70 -18.76 -1.35 -1.18
CA ILE A 70 -18.83 0.09 -0.87
C ILE A 70 -19.38 0.90 -2.09
N PHE A 71 -19.75 0.22 -3.19
CA PHE A 71 -20.40 0.75 -4.39
C PHE A 71 -21.39 -0.25 -4.98
#